data_AF-A0A345V9H3-F1
#
_entry.id   AF-A0A345V9H3-F1
#
_cell.length_a   1.000
_cell.length_b   1.000
_cell.length_c   1.000
_cell.angle_alpha   90.00
_cell.angle_beta   90.00
_cell.angle_gamma   90.00
#
_symmetry.space_group_name_H-M   'P 1'
#
loop_
_entity.id
_entity.type
_entity.pdbx_description
1 polymer ?
#
loop_
_entity_poly.entity_id
_entity_poly.type
_entity_poly.pdbx_seq_one_letter_code
_entity_poly.pdbx_strand_id
1 'polypeptide(L)'
;MAALTTTESRAATKGPAATKKLATTENLASKDRAVARADGGEAVSTAAPEQASPEQTHSRLIYFSSTSENTARFVAKLGVEAARIPLYLRDAPLEACEPYVLVVPTYGGTGGEGSVPKQVIRFLNNPGNRALVRGVIGAGNTNFGDNYCMAGDIIAAKCNVPHLYRFELMGTPEDVSRVQEGLEEFWTRLSQTKQ
;
A
#
# COMPACT_ATOMS: atom_id res chain seq x y z
N MET A 1 -35.54 -41.52 -27.62
CA MET A 1 -36.22 -42.37 -26.62
C MET A 1 -35.55 -42.13 -25.27
N ALA A 2 -36.36 -41.73 -24.27
CA ALA A 2 -36.21 -41.87 -22.80
C ALA A 2 -34.87 -41.48 -22.12
N ALA A 3 -34.81 -40.81 -20.96
CA ALA A 3 -35.75 -40.20 -20.01
C ALA A 3 -34.89 -39.29 -19.09
N LEU A 4 -35.24 -38.03 -18.82
CA LEU A 4 -36.02 -37.57 -17.64
C LEU A 4 -35.62 -38.21 -16.30
N THR A 5 -35.00 -37.42 -15.41
CA THR A 5 -35.46 -37.25 -14.02
C THR A 5 -34.96 -35.93 -13.43
N THR A 6 -35.94 -35.09 -13.12
CA THR A 6 -35.92 -33.89 -12.29
C THR A 6 -35.87 -34.26 -10.81
N THR A 7 -35.22 -33.45 -9.97
CA THR A 7 -35.70 -33.24 -8.59
C THR A 7 -35.35 -31.82 -8.12
N GLU A 8 -36.40 -31.04 -7.84
CA GLU A 8 -36.37 -29.72 -7.19
C GLU A 8 -36.46 -29.82 -5.66
N SER A 9 -36.30 -28.65 -5.02
CA SER A 9 -36.97 -28.19 -3.79
C SER A 9 -36.29 -28.46 -2.45
N ARG A 10 -35.93 -27.38 -1.71
CA ARG A 10 -36.90 -26.67 -0.84
C ARG A 10 -36.30 -25.42 -0.20
N ALA A 11 -37.11 -24.37 -0.14
CA ALA A 11 -36.84 -23.10 0.52
C ALA A 11 -37.14 -23.11 2.03
N ALA A 12 -36.46 -22.18 2.71
CA ALA A 12 -36.90 -21.32 3.83
C ALA A 12 -37.46 -21.93 5.13
N THR A 13 -36.82 -21.56 6.24
CA THR A 13 -37.52 -21.30 7.51
C THR A 13 -36.96 -20.04 8.18
N LYS A 14 -37.86 -19.08 8.38
CA LYS A 14 -37.73 -17.83 9.14
C LYS A 14 -38.24 -18.11 10.56
N GLY A 15 -37.53 -17.65 11.59
CA GLY A 15 -37.97 -17.70 12.99
C GLY A 15 -37.71 -16.35 13.69
N PRO A 16 -38.47 -15.99 14.75
CA PRO A 16 -38.93 -14.63 14.95
C PRO A 16 -38.16 -13.79 15.98
N ALA A 17 -38.44 -12.48 15.93
CA ALA A 17 -38.00 -11.42 16.84
C ALA A 17 -38.54 -11.56 18.27
N ALA A 18 -37.80 -11.02 19.24
CA ALA A 18 -38.30 -10.70 20.58
C ALA A 18 -37.81 -9.32 21.04
N THR A 19 -38.79 -8.42 21.17
CA THR A 19 -38.80 -7.10 21.83
C THR A 19 -38.76 -7.17 23.36
N LYS A 20 -38.18 -6.13 24.01
CA LYS A 20 -38.53 -5.44 25.28
C LYS A 20 -37.25 -5.00 26.02
N LYS A 21 -37.13 -3.89 26.75
CA LYS A 21 -38.06 -2.83 27.20
C LYS A 21 -37.23 -1.62 27.69
N LEU A 22 -37.88 -0.48 27.63
CA LEU A 22 -37.62 0.86 28.17
C LEU A 22 -37.44 0.94 29.71
N ALA A 23 -36.57 1.85 30.15
CA ALA A 23 -36.63 2.70 31.38
C ALA A 23 -35.53 3.77 31.20
N THR A 24 -35.73 5.08 31.05
CA THR A 24 -36.40 6.12 31.87
C THR A 24 -35.89 6.17 33.31
N THR A 25 -35.03 7.14 33.64
CA THR A 25 -35.33 8.31 34.51
C THR A 25 -34.11 9.21 34.72
N GLU A 26 -34.37 10.51 34.69
CA GLU A 26 -33.50 11.65 35.02
C GLU A 26 -33.15 11.71 36.52
N ASN A 27 -32.09 12.44 36.92
CA ASN A 27 -32.21 13.81 37.51
C ASN A 27 -31.13 14.20 38.57
N LEU A 28 -30.77 15.50 38.56
CA LEU A 28 -30.13 16.41 39.56
C LEU A 28 -28.77 16.03 40.18
N ALA A 29 -27.67 16.77 39.98
CA ALA A 29 -27.33 18.18 40.32
C ALA A 29 -27.17 18.47 41.82
N SER A 30 -25.94 18.81 42.25
CA SER A 30 -25.51 19.74 43.33
C SER A 30 -23.96 19.64 43.41
N LYS A 31 -23.17 20.60 42.92
CA LYS A 31 -22.86 21.96 43.40
C LYS A 31 -22.03 21.96 44.67
N ASP A 32 -20.70 21.92 44.50
CA ASP A 32 -19.75 22.47 45.46
C ASP A 32 -18.79 23.43 44.78
N ARG A 33 -18.63 24.60 45.40
CA ARG A 33 -17.85 25.75 44.94
C ARG A 33 -16.77 25.98 45.99
N ALA A 34 -15.50 25.89 45.62
CA ALA A 34 -14.39 26.37 46.45
C ALA A 34 -13.25 26.92 45.58
N VAL A 35 -13.25 28.25 45.48
CA VAL A 35 -12.15 29.24 45.50
C VAL A 35 -10.72 28.82 45.08
N ALA A 36 -10.31 29.41 43.95
CA ALA A 36 -9.04 30.04 43.59
C ALA A 36 -7.71 29.64 44.27
N ARG A 37 -6.75 29.21 43.43
CA ARG A 37 -5.36 29.72 43.44
C ARG A 37 -4.86 29.87 42.00
N ALA A 38 -4.35 31.05 41.68
CA ALA A 38 -3.57 31.32 40.49
C ALA A 38 -2.12 30.92 40.76
N ASP A 39 -1.52 30.13 39.87
CA ASP A 39 -0.08 30.16 39.66
C ASP A 39 0.25 29.80 38.21
N GLY A 40 1.33 30.40 37.70
CA GLY A 40 1.63 30.63 36.30
C GLY A 40 1.53 29.40 35.38
N GLY A 41 0.68 29.51 34.36
CA GLY A 41 0.71 28.65 33.19
C GLY A 41 1.90 29.01 32.31
N GLU A 42 2.94 28.20 32.40
CA GLU A 42 4.03 28.13 31.42
C GLU A 42 3.40 27.93 30.04
N ALA A 43 3.67 28.87 29.13
CA ALA A 43 3.22 28.78 27.76
C ALA A 43 3.89 27.56 27.12
N VAL A 44 3.20 26.42 27.14
CA VAL A 44 3.53 25.27 26.30
C VAL A 44 3.33 25.76 24.87
N SER A 45 4.45 26.16 24.26
CA SER A 45 4.57 26.33 22.83
C SER A 45 4.11 25.03 22.18
N THR A 46 2.87 25.02 21.70
CA THR A 46 2.39 23.99 20.78
C THR A 46 3.08 24.24 19.45
N ALA A 47 4.36 23.87 19.38
CA ALA A 47 5.04 23.76 18.11
C ALA A 47 4.26 22.75 17.26
N ALA A 48 3.72 23.24 16.14
CA ALA A 48 3.21 22.40 15.07
C ALA A 48 4.25 21.32 14.75
N PRO A 49 3.84 20.10 14.33
CA PRO A 49 4.80 19.05 14.03
C PRO A 49 5.79 19.58 12.99
N GLU A 50 7.06 19.58 13.35
CA GLU A 50 8.18 19.93 12.49
C GLU A 50 8.06 19.06 11.24
N GLN A 51 7.69 19.68 10.11
CA GLN A 51 7.49 18.98 8.87
C GLN A 51 8.85 18.50 8.39
N ALA A 52 9.12 17.21 8.55
CA ALA A 52 10.34 16.60 8.04
C ALA A 52 10.47 16.91 6.54
N SER A 53 11.57 17.55 6.16
CA SER A 53 11.84 17.90 4.77
C SER A 53 11.92 16.63 3.91
N PRO A 54 11.45 16.66 2.65
CA PRO A 54 11.49 15.49 1.78
C PRO A 54 12.92 15.00 1.55
N GLU A 55 13.09 13.68 1.55
CA GLU A 55 14.34 13.02 1.17
C GLU A 55 14.34 12.80 -0.35
N GLN A 56 15.32 13.39 -1.03
CA GLN A 56 15.42 13.28 -2.49
C GLN A 56 16.25 12.06 -2.89
N THR A 57 15.85 11.38 -3.97
CA THR A 57 16.59 10.26 -4.54
C THR A 57 16.72 10.35 -6.06
N HIS A 58 17.86 9.91 -6.57
CA HIS A 58 18.15 9.75 -7.99
C HIS A 58 18.20 8.26 -8.40
N SER A 59 17.86 7.34 -7.48
CA SER A 59 17.90 5.92 -7.75
C SER A 59 16.83 5.53 -8.77
N ARG A 60 17.23 4.75 -9.78
CA ARG A 60 16.34 4.29 -10.87
C ARG A 60 15.46 3.11 -10.45
N LEU A 61 15.67 2.57 -9.25
CA LEU A 61 14.81 1.58 -8.62
C LEU A 61 14.30 2.13 -7.29
N ILE A 62 12.99 2.17 -7.12
CA ILE A 62 12.35 2.58 -5.87
C ILE A 62 11.47 1.44 -5.40
N TYR A 63 11.44 1.16 -4.10
CA TYR A 63 10.64 0.06 -3.57
C TYR A 63 9.96 0.41 -2.25
N PHE A 64 8.91 -0.33 -1.93
CA PHE A 64 8.36 -0.36 -0.58
C PHE A 64 8.51 -1.75 0.02
N SER A 65 8.76 -1.82 1.33
CA SER A 65 8.74 -3.08 2.07
C SER A 65 8.24 -2.85 3.49
N SER A 66 7.32 -3.69 3.96
CA SER A 66 6.92 -3.71 5.37
C SER A 66 8.01 -4.27 6.28
N THR A 67 7.68 -4.37 7.56
CA THR A 67 8.45 -5.03 8.63
C THR A 67 8.76 -6.50 8.35
N SER A 68 8.05 -7.17 7.44
CA SER A 68 8.40 -8.54 7.01
C SER A 68 9.66 -8.58 6.13
N GLU A 69 10.01 -7.46 5.50
CA GLU A 69 11.23 -7.26 4.70
C GLU A 69 11.40 -8.18 3.48
N ASN A 70 10.36 -8.88 3.04
CA ASN A 70 10.43 -9.75 1.87
C ASN A 70 10.88 -9.01 0.59
N THR A 71 10.24 -7.88 0.27
CA THR A 71 10.60 -7.06 -0.89
C THR A 71 11.99 -6.43 -0.72
N ALA A 72 12.36 -6.00 0.49
CA ALA A 72 13.71 -5.49 0.77
C ALA A 72 14.79 -6.55 0.51
N ARG A 73 14.57 -7.80 0.95
CA ARG A 73 15.47 -8.93 0.66
C ARG A 73 15.56 -9.24 -0.82
N PHE A 74 14.46 -9.15 -1.57
CA PHE A 74 14.49 -9.29 -3.02
C PHE A 74 15.35 -8.22 -3.68
N VAL A 75 15.09 -6.94 -3.36
CA VAL A 75 15.81 -5.80 -3.93
C VAL A 75 17.31 -5.84 -3.61
N ALA A 76 17.69 -6.25 -2.38
CA ALA A 76 19.09 -6.41 -2.01
C ALA A 76 19.85 -7.40 -2.91
N LYS A 77 19.18 -8.49 -3.34
CA LYS A 77 19.78 -9.48 -4.25
C LYS A 77 20.00 -8.96 -5.67
N LEU A 78 19.31 -7.89 -6.07
CA LEU A 78 19.49 -7.30 -7.41
C LEU A 78 20.85 -6.60 -7.55
N GLY A 79 21.52 -6.24 -6.45
CA GLY A 79 22.85 -5.62 -6.49
C GLY A 79 22.90 -4.25 -7.16
N VAL A 80 21.76 -3.55 -7.25
CA VAL A 80 21.65 -2.20 -7.83
C VAL A 80 21.28 -1.18 -6.76
N GLU A 81 21.62 0.08 -7.01
CA GLU A 81 21.19 1.19 -6.14
C GLU A 81 19.66 1.30 -6.14
N ALA A 82 19.07 1.36 -4.95
CA ALA A 82 17.63 1.45 -4.79
C ALA A 82 17.25 2.30 -3.59
N ALA A 83 16.19 3.10 -3.73
CA ALA A 83 15.63 3.90 -2.65
C ALA A 83 14.38 3.25 -2.04
N ARG A 84 14.25 3.34 -0.72
CA ARG A 84 13.12 2.76 0.02
C ARG A 84 12.10 3.83 0.35
N ILE A 85 10.85 3.62 -0.05
CA ILE A 85 9.71 4.41 0.43
C ILE A 85 9.61 4.18 1.96
N PRO A 86 9.55 5.26 2.77
CA PRO A 86 9.53 5.17 4.22
C PRO A 86 8.42 4.26 4.75
N LEU A 87 8.74 3.54 5.83
CA LEU A 87 7.81 2.59 6.44
C LEU A 87 6.63 3.32 7.11
N TYR A 88 6.89 4.41 7.82
CA TYR A 88 5.87 5.15 8.55
C TYR A 88 5.49 6.43 7.81
N LEU A 89 4.19 6.73 7.77
CA LEU A 89 3.66 7.95 7.13
C LEU A 89 4.08 9.24 7.86
N ARG A 90 4.64 9.16 9.07
CA ARG A 90 5.19 10.33 9.78
C ARG A 90 6.62 10.66 9.37
N ASP A 91 7.32 9.73 8.74
CA ASP A 91 8.71 9.91 8.35
C ASP A 91 8.79 10.86 7.14
N ALA A 92 9.96 11.43 6.91
CA ALA A 92 10.25 12.30 5.77
C ALA A 92 9.80 11.61 4.47
N PRO A 93 8.96 12.26 3.63
CA PRO A 93 8.53 11.66 2.38
C PRO A 93 9.70 11.54 1.40
N LEU A 94 9.72 10.47 0.60
CA LEU A 94 10.69 10.28 -0.47
C LEU A 94 10.23 11.01 -1.74
N GLU A 95 11.13 11.74 -2.39
CA GLU A 95 10.92 12.43 -3.67
C GLU A 95 11.90 11.92 -4.73
N ALA A 96 11.35 11.45 -5.85
CA ALA A 96 12.14 11.00 -6.99
C ALA A 96 12.56 12.21 -7.84
N CYS A 97 13.85 12.28 -8.16
CA CYS A 97 14.44 13.28 -9.05
C CYS A 97 14.70 12.73 -10.46
N GLU A 98 14.66 11.41 -10.64
CA GLU A 98 14.92 10.73 -11.91
C GLU A 98 13.85 9.70 -12.28
N PRO A 99 13.73 9.29 -13.56
CA PRO A 99 12.86 8.19 -13.96
C PRO A 99 13.21 6.88 -13.24
N TYR A 100 12.20 6.19 -12.71
CA TYR A 100 12.39 4.97 -11.91
C TYR A 100 11.41 3.85 -12.26
N VAL A 101 11.80 2.61 -11.92
CA VAL A 101 10.92 1.45 -11.81
C VAL A 101 10.54 1.24 -10.35
N LEU A 102 9.27 0.93 -10.11
CA LEU A 102 8.71 0.77 -8.77
C LEU A 102 8.53 -0.72 -8.41
N VAL A 103 9.04 -1.17 -7.27
CA VAL A 103 8.84 -2.55 -6.76
C VAL A 103 7.93 -2.52 -5.53
N VAL A 104 6.80 -3.25 -5.58
CA VAL A 104 5.77 -3.16 -4.53
C VAL A 104 5.23 -4.52 -4.08
N PRO A 105 5.08 -4.75 -2.76
CA PRO A 105 4.30 -5.87 -2.27
C PRO A 105 2.80 -5.60 -2.46
N THR A 106 2.05 -6.69 -2.61
CA THR A 106 0.59 -6.69 -2.62
C THR A 106 0.05 -7.02 -1.24
N TYR A 107 -0.85 -6.17 -0.73
CA TYR A 107 -1.62 -6.42 0.50
C TYR A 107 -3.10 -6.63 0.17
N GLY A 108 -3.97 -6.54 1.18
CA GLY A 108 -5.42 -6.66 1.01
C GLY A 108 -5.94 -8.10 0.97
N GLY A 109 -7.26 -8.21 1.03
CA GLY A 109 -8.02 -9.46 0.94
C GLY A 109 -8.87 -9.52 -0.34
N THR A 110 -9.78 -10.49 -0.40
CA THR A 110 -10.62 -10.79 -1.57
C THR A 110 -11.24 -9.54 -2.20
N GLY A 111 -11.00 -9.32 -3.51
CA GLY A 111 -11.61 -8.22 -4.28
C GLY A 111 -10.67 -7.03 -4.59
N GLY A 112 -9.39 -7.10 -4.25
CA GLY A 112 -8.37 -6.12 -4.64
C GLY A 112 -8.37 -4.80 -3.86
N GLU A 113 -9.34 -4.59 -2.97
CA GLU A 113 -9.35 -3.42 -2.10
C GLU A 113 -8.20 -3.48 -1.09
N GLY A 114 -7.47 -2.37 -0.96
CA GLY A 114 -6.30 -2.30 -0.09
C GLY A 114 -5.06 -3.04 -0.62
N SER A 115 -5.04 -3.42 -1.90
CA SER A 115 -3.89 -4.12 -2.49
C SER A 115 -2.63 -3.28 -2.55
N VAL A 116 -2.74 -1.98 -2.80
CA VAL A 116 -1.59 -1.07 -2.82
C VAL A 116 -1.33 -0.54 -1.40
N PRO A 117 -0.11 -0.66 -0.86
CA PRO A 117 0.23 -0.09 0.45
C PRO A 117 -0.02 1.42 0.53
N LYS A 118 -0.53 1.90 1.66
CA LYS A 118 -0.86 3.33 1.85
C LYS A 118 0.35 4.26 1.64
N GLN A 119 1.55 3.81 1.97
CA GLN A 119 2.81 4.51 1.75
C GLN A 119 3.09 4.70 0.26
N VAL A 120 2.85 3.66 -0.54
CA VAL A 120 2.99 3.71 -2.00
C VAL A 120 1.92 4.62 -2.60
N ILE A 121 0.68 4.57 -2.11
CA ILE A 121 -0.37 5.51 -2.54
C ILE A 121 0.03 6.96 -2.27
N ARG A 122 0.52 7.27 -1.05
CA ARG A 122 0.99 8.62 -0.70
C ARG A 122 2.16 9.05 -1.60
N PHE A 123 3.14 8.17 -1.81
CA PHE A 123 4.29 8.43 -2.66
C PHE A 123 3.88 8.75 -4.11
N LEU A 124 2.98 7.94 -4.68
CA LEU A 124 2.46 8.15 -6.04
C LEU A 124 1.45 9.29 -6.12
N ASN A 125 0.87 9.78 -5.03
CA ASN A 125 -0.01 10.95 -5.05
C ASN A 125 0.74 12.27 -5.20
N ASN A 126 2.06 12.29 -4.96
CA ASN A 126 2.91 13.40 -5.38
C ASN A 126 3.01 13.39 -6.92
N PRO A 127 2.56 14.46 -7.62
CA PRO A 127 2.61 14.52 -9.08
C PRO A 127 4.02 14.40 -9.67
N GLY A 128 5.05 14.91 -8.98
CA GLY A 128 6.46 14.79 -9.40
C GLY A 128 6.92 13.35 -9.43
N ASN A 129 6.68 12.61 -8.34
CA ASN A 129 6.96 11.18 -8.28
C ASN A 129 6.16 10.40 -9.34
N ARG A 130 4.87 10.71 -9.52
CA ARG A 130 4.01 10.05 -10.50
C ARG A 130 4.46 10.30 -11.93
N ALA A 131 4.98 11.48 -12.25
CA ALA A 131 5.48 11.79 -13.60
C ALA A 131 6.76 11.02 -13.95
N LEU A 132 7.46 10.46 -12.96
CA LEU A 132 8.75 9.80 -13.13
C LEU A 132 8.69 8.27 -13.10
N VAL A 133 7.57 7.65 -12.71
CA VAL A 133 7.46 6.18 -12.79
C VAL A 133 7.47 5.73 -14.26
N ARG A 134 8.21 4.66 -14.56
CA ARG A 134 8.35 4.10 -15.91
C ARG A 134 7.83 2.67 -16.03
N GLY A 135 7.71 1.96 -14.92
CA GLY A 135 7.18 0.61 -14.85
C GLY A 135 7.03 0.18 -13.40
N VAL A 136 6.30 -0.92 -13.20
CA VAL A 136 6.07 -1.50 -11.87
C VAL A 136 6.37 -3.00 -11.88
N ILE A 137 6.97 -3.49 -10.80
CA ILE A 137 7.20 -4.90 -10.52
C ILE A 137 6.38 -5.25 -9.26
N GLY A 138 5.49 -6.24 -9.40
CA GLY A 138 4.64 -6.70 -8.31
C GLY A 138 5.24 -7.87 -7.55
N ALA A 139 5.30 -7.76 -6.23
CA ALA A 139 5.57 -8.88 -5.32
C ALA A 139 4.27 -9.36 -4.68
N GLY A 140 4.12 -10.68 -4.52
CA GLY A 140 2.91 -11.27 -3.97
C GLY A 140 3.12 -12.68 -3.42
N ASN A 141 2.03 -13.41 -3.36
CA ASN A 141 2.02 -14.84 -3.04
C ASN A 141 0.91 -15.48 -3.86
N THR A 142 1.21 -16.57 -4.57
CA THR A 142 0.30 -17.25 -5.50
C THR A 142 -0.89 -17.89 -4.79
N ASN A 143 -0.81 -18.10 -3.48
CA ASN A 143 -1.94 -18.54 -2.66
C ASN A 143 -3.15 -17.57 -2.71
N PHE A 144 -2.94 -16.34 -3.19
CA PHE A 144 -4.01 -15.35 -3.35
C PHE A 144 -4.73 -15.41 -4.71
N GLY A 145 -4.38 -16.38 -5.57
CA GLY A 145 -5.06 -16.64 -6.85
C GLY A 145 -5.11 -15.40 -7.74
N ASP A 146 -6.32 -14.98 -8.11
CA ASP A 146 -6.56 -13.81 -8.96
C ASP A 146 -6.00 -12.49 -8.37
N ASN A 147 -5.74 -12.43 -7.07
CA ASN A 147 -5.12 -11.26 -6.43
C ASN A 147 -3.58 -11.32 -6.40
N TYR A 148 -2.96 -12.34 -7.00
CA TYR A 148 -1.51 -12.45 -7.08
C TYR A 148 -0.91 -11.23 -7.80
N CYS A 149 -0.07 -10.49 -7.08
CA CYS A 149 0.57 -9.25 -7.56
C CYS A 149 -0.40 -8.14 -8.02
N MET A 150 -1.63 -8.13 -7.51
CA MET A 150 -2.68 -7.16 -7.86
C MET A 150 -2.24 -5.69 -7.68
N ALA A 151 -1.35 -5.39 -6.72
CA ALA A 151 -0.85 -4.03 -6.55
C ALA A 151 -0.12 -3.50 -7.79
N GLY A 152 0.64 -4.37 -8.47
CA GLY A 152 1.32 -4.03 -9.71
C GLY A 152 0.33 -3.70 -10.82
N ASP A 153 -0.74 -4.49 -10.97
CA ASP A 153 -1.78 -4.25 -11.98
C ASP A 153 -2.55 -2.95 -11.74
N ILE A 154 -2.92 -2.67 -10.50
CA ILE A 154 -3.58 -1.42 -10.12
C ILE A 154 -2.71 -0.21 -10.45
N ILE A 155 -1.42 -0.26 -10.11
CA ILE A 155 -0.48 0.85 -10.38
C ILE A 155 -0.24 1.00 -11.88
N ALA A 156 -0.01 -0.09 -12.60
CA ALA A 156 0.19 -0.10 -14.05
C ALA A 156 -0.97 0.60 -14.77
N ALA A 157 -2.21 0.22 -14.44
CA ALA A 157 -3.41 0.82 -15.00
C ALA A 157 -3.57 2.30 -14.63
N LYS A 158 -3.37 2.67 -13.36
CA LYS A 158 -3.57 4.06 -12.88
C LYS A 158 -2.50 5.03 -13.35
N CYS A 159 -1.26 4.57 -13.49
CA CYS A 159 -0.12 5.39 -13.89
C CYS A 159 0.20 5.28 -15.38
N ASN A 160 -0.53 4.42 -16.13
CA ASN A 160 -0.28 4.14 -17.54
C ASN A 160 1.17 3.71 -17.82
N VAL A 161 1.66 2.76 -17.03
CA VAL A 161 3.01 2.18 -17.14
C VAL A 161 2.94 0.66 -17.21
N PRO A 162 3.91 -0.02 -17.83
CA PRO A 162 3.93 -1.48 -17.89
C PRO A 162 4.11 -2.14 -16.50
N HIS A 163 3.41 -3.26 -16.29
CA HIS A 163 3.71 -4.22 -15.22
C HIS A 163 4.82 -5.16 -15.72
N LEU A 164 6.06 -4.86 -15.36
CA LEU A 164 7.26 -5.44 -15.96
C LEU A 164 7.51 -6.89 -15.53
N TYR A 165 7.26 -7.21 -14.26
CA TYR A 165 7.52 -8.54 -13.72
C TYR A 165 6.68 -8.82 -12.46
N ARG A 166 6.48 -10.11 -12.15
CA ARG A 166 5.80 -10.58 -10.94
C ARG A 166 6.66 -11.63 -10.25
N PHE A 167 6.80 -11.54 -8.92
CA PHE A 167 7.52 -12.55 -8.14
C PHE A 167 6.85 -12.84 -6.79
N GLU A 168 7.21 -13.96 -6.17
CA GLU A 168 6.67 -14.38 -4.88
C GLU A 168 7.60 -14.07 -3.71
N LEU A 169 7.03 -13.57 -2.61
CA LEU A 169 7.71 -13.34 -1.33
C LEU A 169 9.02 -12.54 -1.50
N MET A 170 10.16 -13.21 -1.30
CA MET A 170 11.49 -12.62 -1.42
C MET A 170 12.18 -12.95 -2.75
N GLY A 171 11.46 -13.55 -3.69
CA GLY A 171 11.90 -13.98 -5.02
C GLY A 171 12.88 -15.15 -5.01
N THR A 172 12.93 -15.90 -6.10
CA THR A 172 13.92 -16.95 -6.35
C THR A 172 15.20 -16.38 -6.99
N PRO A 173 16.28 -17.17 -7.15
CA PRO A 173 17.43 -16.76 -7.97
C PRO A 173 17.04 -16.45 -9.42
N GLU A 174 16.12 -17.21 -10.00
CA GLU A 174 15.63 -16.99 -11.37
C GLU A 174 14.87 -15.68 -11.49
N ASP A 175 14.08 -15.31 -10.48
CA ASP A 175 13.43 -13.98 -10.43
C ASP A 175 14.46 -12.85 -10.41
N VAL A 176 15.56 -13.03 -9.67
CA VAL A 176 16.65 -12.06 -9.61
C VAL A 176 17.30 -11.89 -10.98
N SER A 177 17.69 -12.99 -11.63
CA SER A 177 18.30 -12.95 -12.96
C SER A 177 17.39 -12.28 -13.99
N ARG A 178 16.10 -12.68 -14.05
CA ARG A 178 15.14 -12.10 -14.99
C ARG A 178 14.89 -10.62 -14.77
N VAL A 179 14.81 -10.18 -13.51
CA VAL A 179 14.62 -8.76 -13.21
C VAL A 179 15.87 -7.95 -13.52
N GLN A 180 17.07 -8.46 -13.26
CA GLN A 180 18.32 -7.79 -13.63
C GLN A 180 18.41 -7.59 -15.16
N GLU A 181 18.26 -8.67 -15.92
CA GLU A 181 18.26 -8.64 -17.39
C GLU A 181 17.16 -7.70 -17.93
N GLY A 182 15.93 -7.85 -17.42
CA GLY A 182 14.80 -7.05 -17.85
C GLY A 182 14.96 -5.56 -17.55
N LEU A 183 15.56 -5.18 -16.41
CA LEU A 183 15.84 -3.78 -16.08
C LEU A 183 16.91 -3.19 -17.02
N GLU A 184 17.98 -3.93 -17.31
CA GLU A 184 19.03 -3.49 -18.22
C GLU A 184 18.48 -3.22 -19.64
N GLU A 185 17.72 -4.17 -20.18
CA GLU A 185 17.04 -4.03 -21.47
C GLU A 185 16.07 -2.85 -21.48
N PHE A 186 15.29 -2.71 -20.41
CA PHE A 186 14.29 -1.65 -20.26
C PHE A 186 14.92 -0.26 -20.31
N TRP A 187 16.01 -0.04 -19.56
CA TRP A 187 16.71 1.24 -19.53
C TRP A 187 17.45 1.53 -20.84
N THR A 188 17.99 0.51 -21.50
CA THR A 188 18.64 0.64 -22.81
C THR A 188 17.64 1.08 -23.88
N ARG A 189 16.44 0.48 -23.90
CA ARG A 189 15.39 0.87 -24.85
C ARG A 189 14.87 2.29 -24.58
N LEU A 190 14.70 2.66 -23.32
CA LEU A 190 14.24 4.00 -22.94
C LEU A 190 15.26 5.10 -23.28
N SER A 191 16.56 4.82 -23.23
CA SER A 191 17.58 5.80 -23.62
C SER A 191 17.60 6.02 -25.14
N GLN A 192 17.35 4.96 -25.93
CA GLN A 192 17.25 5.04 -27.39
C GLN A 192 16.00 5.77 -27.88
N THR A 193 14.87 5.60 -27.19
CA THR A 193 13.60 6.25 -27.57
C THR A 193 13.59 7.76 -27.26
N LYS A 194 14.55 8.24 -26.45
CA LYS A 194 14.71 9.65 -26.09
C LYS A 194 15.63 10.45 -27.03
N GLN A 195 16.21 9.81 -28.05
CA GLN A 195 16.98 10.47 -29.11
C GLN A 195 16.12 10.64 -30.37
#